data_AF-W6QU87-F1
#
_entry.id   AF-W6QU87-F1
#
_cell.length_a   1.000
_cell.length_b   1.000
_cell.length_c   1.000
_cell.angle_alpha   90.00
_cell.angle_beta   90.00
_cell.angle_gamma   90.00
#
_symmetry.space_group_name_H-M   'P 1'
#
loop_
_entity.id
_entity.type
_entity.pdbx_description
1 polymer ?
#
loop_
_entity_poly.entity_id
_entity_poly.type
_entity_poly.pdbx_seq_one_letter_code
_entity_poly.pdbx_strand_id
1 'polypeptide(L)'
;MTTLSSEKARLQKVADLMLEIYEELSRMRYIQRAGIRRGPHNLTHLEAAYDELDLDSSIKYLYSILPYIDPLAAGKDSFSRIGEFTDFRDIEQAERSRDPFYGDPSDPNFEDENGPYIQPWVTPLTSLGNHGSVMLYDARRHVIWIIDQESWDTTDPALEGHPTKEPQSLNRNSFEHIPHRNAEAALRDILRSYRSLEWIPGSGENTGLEWDGSILSLREMYLENGWPDAFNGDAFEVAQARSFCVYILQEDTDHRLEGENLVHAEMACLRGKLEDARAEVDDWKTRTQNEEDPEELEELKKMLIVSEGTVAIYQRAVKAAEAGTGSQG
;
A
#
# COMPACT_ATOMS: atom_id res chain seq x y z
N MET A 1 -34.92 -3.76 -16.71
CA MET A 1 -34.69 -2.84 -15.57
C MET A 1 -33.84 -3.46 -14.45
N THR A 2 -33.34 -4.70 -14.58
CA THR A 2 -32.59 -5.44 -13.54
C THR A 2 -31.05 -5.42 -13.69
N THR A 3 -30.50 -4.87 -14.77
CA THR A 3 -29.06 -4.95 -15.11
C THR A 3 -28.21 -3.86 -14.44
N LEU A 4 -28.63 -2.59 -14.50
CA LEU A 4 -27.92 -1.43 -13.89
C LEU A 4 -27.78 -1.54 -12.36
N SER A 5 -28.81 -2.07 -11.68
CA SER A 5 -28.75 -2.30 -10.23
C SER A 5 -27.78 -3.42 -9.86
N SER A 6 -27.62 -4.43 -10.72
CA SER A 6 -26.72 -5.56 -10.48
C SER A 6 -25.25 -5.18 -10.72
N GLU A 7 -24.99 -4.33 -11.71
CA GLU A 7 -23.65 -3.83 -12.01
C GLU A 7 -23.13 -2.90 -10.91
N LYS A 8 -23.92 -1.92 -10.48
CA LYS A 8 -23.56 -1.05 -9.35
C LYS A 8 -23.30 -1.85 -8.06
N ALA A 9 -24.06 -2.91 -7.81
CA ALA A 9 -23.82 -3.79 -6.67
C ALA A 9 -22.47 -4.52 -6.76
N ARG A 10 -22.07 -5.00 -7.95
CA ARG A 10 -20.73 -5.60 -8.16
C ARG A 10 -19.60 -4.59 -7.94
N LEU A 11 -19.76 -3.37 -8.46
CA LEU A 11 -18.76 -2.30 -8.29
C LEU A 11 -18.66 -1.86 -6.84
N GLN A 12 -19.80 -1.74 -6.14
CA GLN A 12 -19.81 -1.50 -4.70
C GLN A 12 -19.07 -2.60 -3.95
N LYS A 13 -19.25 -3.87 -4.34
CA LYS A 13 -18.57 -4.97 -3.66
C LYS A 13 -17.05 -4.93 -3.84
N VAL A 14 -16.55 -4.49 -5.01
CA VAL A 14 -15.12 -4.23 -5.22
C VAL A 14 -14.62 -3.11 -4.30
N ALA A 15 -15.33 -1.98 -4.25
CA ALA A 15 -14.96 -0.86 -3.39
C ALA A 15 -14.97 -1.23 -1.90
N ASP A 16 -15.97 -1.99 -1.46
CA ASP A 16 -16.06 -2.48 -0.08
C ASP A 16 -14.88 -3.41 0.25
N LEU A 17 -14.52 -4.33 -0.64
CA LEU A 17 -13.40 -5.25 -0.42
C LEU A 17 -12.04 -4.52 -0.44
N MET A 18 -11.85 -3.53 -1.30
CA MET A 18 -10.66 -2.66 -1.26
C MET A 18 -10.57 -1.92 0.08
N LEU A 19 -11.71 -1.45 0.60
CA LEU A 19 -11.77 -0.76 1.89
C LEU A 19 -11.45 -1.70 3.05
N GLU A 20 -11.98 -2.93 3.02
CA GLU A 20 -11.66 -3.98 3.99
C GLU A 20 -10.15 -4.28 3.98
N ILE A 21 -9.50 -4.32 2.81
CA ILE A 21 -8.04 -4.51 2.71
C ILE A 21 -7.28 -3.33 3.35
N TYR A 22 -7.64 -2.09 3.05
CA TYR A 22 -6.97 -0.92 3.65
C TYR A 22 -7.19 -0.81 5.16
N GLU A 23 -8.40 -1.15 5.63
CA GLU A 23 -8.67 -1.25 7.06
C GLU A 23 -7.83 -2.34 7.73
N GLU A 24 -7.63 -3.48 7.06
CA GLU A 24 -6.78 -4.56 7.55
C GLU A 24 -5.32 -4.14 7.62
N LEU A 25 -4.78 -3.46 6.59
CA LEU A 25 -3.45 -2.87 6.62
C LEU A 25 -3.28 -1.87 7.77
N SER A 26 -4.31 -1.08 8.06
CA SER A 26 -4.29 -0.17 9.20
C SER A 26 -4.32 -0.91 10.54
N ARG A 27 -5.09 -2.00 10.62
CA ARG A 27 -5.12 -2.90 11.77
C ARG A 27 -3.77 -3.57 12.00
N MET A 28 -3.03 -3.87 10.93
CA MET A 28 -1.65 -4.36 10.96
C MET A 28 -0.62 -3.30 11.37
N ARG A 29 -1.02 -2.04 11.63
CA ARG A 29 -0.13 -0.89 11.88
C ARG A 29 0.73 -0.45 10.69
N TYR A 30 0.45 -0.96 9.49
CA TYR A 30 1.24 -0.59 8.31
C TYR A 30 0.91 0.81 7.81
N ILE A 31 -0.38 1.17 7.77
CA ILE A 31 -0.83 2.52 7.43
C ILE A 31 -1.65 3.15 8.56
N GLN A 32 -1.58 4.47 8.68
CA GLN A 32 -2.44 5.19 9.61
C GLN A 32 -3.87 5.27 9.08
N ARG A 33 -4.83 5.00 9.97
CA ARG A 33 -6.26 5.04 9.64
C ARG A 33 -6.72 6.40 9.10
N ALA A 34 -6.07 7.47 9.54
CA ALA A 34 -6.37 8.85 9.11
C ALA A 34 -6.14 9.06 7.60
N GLY A 35 -5.25 8.27 6.99
CA GLY A 35 -4.98 8.30 5.56
C GLY A 35 -6.06 7.66 4.69
N ILE A 36 -7.00 6.88 5.26
CA ILE A 36 -8.04 6.20 4.48
C ILE A 36 -9.16 7.18 4.14
N ARG A 37 -9.29 7.52 2.85
CA ARG A 37 -10.33 8.39 2.30
C ARG A 37 -11.46 7.55 1.71
N ARG A 38 -12.58 7.46 2.44
CA ARG A 38 -13.76 6.71 2.00
C ARG A 38 -14.58 7.49 0.99
N GLY A 39 -15.14 6.81 0.00
CA GLY A 39 -16.16 7.36 -0.88
C GLY A 39 -17.53 7.50 -0.18
N PRO A 40 -18.54 8.06 -0.88
CA PRO A 40 -18.45 8.55 -2.25
C PRO A 40 -17.73 9.90 -2.35
N HIS A 41 -17.01 10.12 -3.45
CA HIS A 41 -16.28 11.34 -3.78
C HIS A 41 -17.01 12.16 -4.83
N ASN A 42 -16.92 13.49 -4.74
CA ASN A 42 -17.47 14.38 -5.76
C ASN A 42 -16.45 14.60 -6.89
N LEU A 43 -16.69 13.99 -8.05
CA LEU A 43 -15.78 14.00 -9.20
C LEU A 43 -16.29 14.86 -10.36
N THR A 44 -17.31 15.70 -10.14
CA THR A 44 -17.91 16.51 -11.22
C THR A 44 -16.89 17.40 -11.94
N HIS A 45 -15.87 17.88 -11.23
CA HIS A 45 -14.79 18.67 -11.82
C HIS A 45 -13.88 17.89 -12.78
N LEU A 46 -13.90 16.56 -12.74
CA LEU A 46 -13.10 15.67 -13.60
C LEU A 46 -13.90 15.07 -14.77
N GLU A 47 -15.21 15.34 -14.87
CA GLU A 47 -16.08 14.71 -15.87
C GLU A 47 -15.57 14.90 -17.30
N ALA A 48 -15.16 16.13 -17.65
CA ALA A 48 -14.63 16.44 -18.99
C ALA A 48 -13.33 15.66 -19.28
N ALA A 49 -12.42 15.60 -18.32
CA ALA A 49 -11.16 14.89 -18.49
C ALA A 49 -11.37 13.37 -18.58
N TYR A 50 -12.30 12.81 -17.79
CA TYR A 50 -12.68 11.40 -17.91
C TYR A 50 -13.41 11.06 -19.21
N ASP A 51 -14.11 12.03 -19.83
CA ASP A 51 -14.68 11.87 -21.18
C ASP A 51 -13.56 11.86 -22.23
N GLU A 52 -12.53 12.70 -22.11
CA GLU A 52 -11.36 12.71 -23.00
C GLU A 52 -10.54 11.41 -22.91
N LEU A 53 -10.47 10.80 -21.72
CA LEU A 53 -9.84 9.49 -21.50
C LEU A 53 -10.69 8.29 -21.97
N ASP A 54 -11.87 8.54 -22.54
CA ASP A 54 -12.83 7.52 -22.96
C ASP A 54 -13.16 6.52 -21.83
N LEU A 55 -13.36 7.00 -20.60
CA LEU A 55 -13.71 6.13 -19.48
C LEU A 55 -15.19 5.72 -19.55
N ASP A 56 -15.45 4.42 -19.43
CA ASP A 56 -16.81 3.87 -19.35
C ASP A 56 -17.51 4.39 -18.06
N SER A 57 -18.84 4.58 -18.13
CA SER A 57 -19.64 5.05 -16.99
C SER A 57 -19.50 4.19 -15.73
N SER A 58 -19.21 2.89 -15.91
CA SER A 58 -18.92 1.96 -14.82
C SER A 58 -17.62 2.30 -14.09
N ILE A 59 -16.57 2.69 -14.81
CA ILE A 59 -15.28 3.12 -14.26
C ILE A 59 -15.41 4.48 -13.58
N LYS A 60 -16.08 5.44 -14.21
CA LYS A 60 -16.38 6.75 -13.60
C LYS A 60 -17.15 6.59 -12.28
N TYR A 61 -18.13 5.68 -12.24
CA TYR A 61 -18.85 5.35 -11.02
C TYR A 61 -17.96 4.65 -9.99
N LEU A 62 -17.13 3.70 -10.40
CA LEU A 62 -16.18 3.02 -9.50
C LEU A 62 -15.22 4.02 -8.85
N TYR A 63 -14.61 4.93 -9.62
CA TYR A 63 -13.74 5.98 -9.09
C TYR A 63 -14.43 6.86 -8.05
N SER A 64 -15.74 7.09 -8.21
CA SER A 64 -16.50 7.86 -7.23
C SER A 64 -16.70 7.14 -5.91
N ILE A 65 -16.59 5.81 -5.84
CA ILE A 65 -16.87 5.03 -4.62
C ILE A 65 -15.65 4.30 -4.05
N LEU A 66 -14.56 4.16 -4.80
CA LEU A 66 -13.34 3.53 -4.32
C LEU A 66 -12.82 4.24 -3.06
N PRO A 67 -12.30 3.49 -2.07
CA PRO A 67 -11.48 4.08 -1.04
C PRO A 67 -10.11 4.46 -1.63
N TYR A 68 -9.56 5.58 -1.19
CA TYR A 68 -8.22 6.03 -1.56
C TYR A 68 -7.34 6.20 -0.32
N ILE A 69 -6.03 6.19 -0.53
CA ILE A 69 -5.03 6.45 0.51
C ILE A 69 -4.41 7.82 0.25
N ASP A 70 -4.47 8.69 1.25
CA ASP A 70 -3.66 9.91 1.33
C ASP A 70 -2.29 9.52 1.91
N PRO A 71 -1.21 9.47 1.10
CA PRO A 71 0.07 8.92 1.54
C PRO A 71 0.70 9.71 2.68
N LEU A 72 0.53 11.04 2.69
CA LEU A 72 1.05 11.91 3.75
C LEU A 72 0.35 11.63 5.09
N ALA A 73 -0.98 11.43 5.06
CA ALA A 73 -1.73 11.09 6.27
C ALA A 73 -1.65 9.61 6.66
N ALA A 74 -1.32 8.72 5.72
CA ALA A 74 -1.12 7.29 5.97
C ALA A 74 0.29 6.97 6.49
N GLY A 75 1.27 7.83 6.17
CA GLY A 75 2.69 7.61 6.44
C GLY A 75 3.35 6.57 5.53
N LYS A 76 2.66 6.13 4.48
CA LYS A 76 3.12 5.16 3.47
C LYS A 76 2.41 5.41 2.13
N ASP A 77 3.11 5.15 1.03
CA ASP A 77 2.65 5.25 -0.35
C ASP A 77 2.57 3.88 -1.06
N SER A 78 3.38 2.91 -0.64
CA SER A 78 3.44 1.58 -1.22
C SER A 78 2.35 0.64 -0.70
N PHE A 79 1.70 -0.06 -1.62
CA PHE A 79 0.75 -1.16 -1.37
C PHE A 79 1.44 -2.53 -1.42
N SER A 80 2.65 -2.61 -0.85
CA SER A 80 3.41 -3.86 -0.68
C SER A 80 3.60 -4.59 -2.03
N ARG A 81 3.25 -5.88 -2.11
CA ARG A 81 3.50 -6.75 -3.26
C ARG A 81 2.67 -6.44 -4.52
N ILE A 82 1.70 -5.54 -4.44
CA ILE A 82 0.75 -5.23 -5.53
C ILE A 82 0.90 -3.77 -6.00
N GLY A 83 2.11 -3.23 -5.91
CA GLY A 83 2.44 -1.90 -6.39
C GLY A 83 2.21 -0.81 -5.35
N GLU A 84 1.68 0.33 -5.79
CA GLU A 84 1.45 1.53 -4.98
C GLU A 84 -0.03 1.83 -4.82
N PHE A 85 -0.37 2.59 -3.78
CA PHE A 85 -1.71 3.15 -3.68
C PHE A 85 -1.94 4.14 -4.82
N THR A 86 -3.14 4.11 -5.40
CA THR A 86 -3.52 5.00 -6.50
C THR A 86 -4.74 5.83 -6.09
N ASP A 87 -4.83 7.06 -6.58
CA ASP A 87 -5.93 7.98 -6.31
C ASP A 87 -6.43 8.63 -7.60
N PHE A 88 -7.53 8.11 -8.14
CA PHE A 88 -8.07 8.61 -9.41
C PHE A 88 -8.83 9.93 -9.29
N ARG A 89 -8.90 10.52 -8.09
CA ARG A 89 -9.33 11.92 -7.90
C ARG A 89 -8.26 12.90 -8.38
N ASP A 90 -7.03 12.42 -8.54
CA ASP A 90 -5.98 13.11 -9.27
C ASP A 90 -6.05 12.72 -10.75
N ILE A 91 -6.05 13.75 -11.62
CA ILE A 91 -6.14 13.54 -13.05
C ILE A 91 -4.87 12.88 -13.61
N GLU A 92 -3.70 13.17 -13.08
CA GLU A 92 -2.44 12.59 -13.58
C GLU A 92 -2.43 11.06 -13.36
N GLN A 93 -2.94 10.60 -12.21
CA GLN A 93 -3.12 9.18 -11.91
C GLN A 93 -4.19 8.54 -12.82
N ALA A 94 -5.28 9.26 -13.11
CA ALA A 94 -6.31 8.78 -14.03
C ALA A 94 -5.80 8.68 -15.48
N GLU A 95 -4.96 9.62 -15.94
CA GLU A 95 -4.28 9.55 -17.23
C GLU A 95 -3.29 8.37 -17.27
N ARG A 96 -2.46 8.24 -16.23
CA ARG A 96 -1.52 7.11 -16.07
C ARG A 96 -2.23 5.75 -16.07
N SER A 97 -3.47 5.70 -15.58
CA SER A 97 -4.28 4.47 -15.55
C SER A 97 -4.55 3.86 -16.94
N ARG A 98 -4.35 4.64 -18.01
CA ARG A 98 -4.51 4.19 -19.40
C ARG A 98 -3.24 3.53 -19.96
N ASP A 99 -2.10 3.71 -19.30
CA ASP A 99 -0.82 3.05 -19.57
C ASP A 99 -0.10 2.64 -18.27
N PRO A 100 -0.68 1.72 -17.48
CA PRO A 100 -0.19 1.40 -16.14
C PRO A 100 1.18 0.70 -16.12
N PHE A 101 1.64 0.15 -17.25
CA PHE A 101 2.95 -0.52 -17.35
C PHE A 101 4.00 0.26 -18.13
N TYR A 102 3.75 1.53 -18.46
CA TYR A 102 4.66 2.38 -19.26
C TYR A 102 4.99 1.77 -20.63
N GLY A 103 3.99 1.17 -21.29
CA GLY A 103 4.11 0.60 -22.62
C GLY A 103 4.21 1.64 -23.74
N ASP A 104 3.86 2.90 -23.45
CA ASP A 104 3.89 4.05 -24.38
C ASP A 104 3.19 3.75 -25.72
N PRO A 105 1.87 3.46 -25.68
CA PRO A 105 1.11 3.16 -26.89
C PRO A 105 1.07 4.40 -27.80
N SER A 106 1.45 4.23 -29.07
CA SER A 106 1.55 5.30 -30.06
C SER A 106 0.52 5.20 -31.17
N ASP A 107 -0.02 4.00 -31.39
CA ASP A 107 -0.99 3.75 -32.44
C ASP A 107 -2.41 4.01 -31.93
N PRO A 108 -3.36 4.42 -32.79
CA PRO A 108 -4.69 4.82 -32.34
C PRO A 108 -5.65 3.64 -32.09
N ASN A 109 -5.42 2.46 -32.67
CA ASN A 109 -6.35 1.33 -32.55
C ASN A 109 -5.82 0.26 -31.59
N PHE A 110 -6.73 -0.34 -30.82
CA PHE A 110 -6.42 -1.41 -29.87
C PHE A 110 -5.76 -2.65 -30.50
N GLU A 111 -6.05 -2.91 -31.78
CA GLU A 111 -5.55 -4.08 -32.52
C GLU A 111 -4.20 -3.81 -33.21
N ASP A 112 -3.70 -2.57 -33.17
CA ASP A 112 -2.40 -2.22 -33.73
C ASP A 112 -1.27 -2.74 -32.83
N GLU A 113 -0.08 -2.99 -33.41
CA GLU A 113 1.06 -3.59 -32.70
C GLU A 113 1.46 -2.80 -31.44
N ASN A 114 1.40 -1.46 -31.49
CA ASN A 114 1.62 -0.57 -30.35
C ASN A 114 0.38 0.28 -30.02
N GLY A 115 -0.80 -0.33 -30.11
CA GLY A 115 -2.08 0.29 -29.77
C GLY A 115 -2.31 0.43 -28.26
N PRO A 116 -3.36 1.17 -27.84
CA PRO A 116 -3.81 1.20 -26.45
C PRO A 116 -4.24 -0.21 -26.04
N TYR A 117 -4.07 -0.54 -24.76
CA TYR A 117 -4.33 -1.90 -24.28
C TYR A 117 -5.26 -1.95 -23.07
N ILE A 118 -5.46 -0.83 -22.38
CA ILE A 118 -6.50 -0.71 -21.35
C ILE A 118 -7.82 -0.30 -22.01
N GLN A 119 -8.82 -1.18 -21.98
CA GLN A 119 -10.15 -0.87 -22.52
C GLN A 119 -10.88 0.20 -21.69
N PRO A 120 -11.87 0.93 -22.24
CA PRO A 120 -12.67 1.93 -21.51
C PRO A 120 -13.31 1.45 -20.20
N TRP A 121 -13.61 0.15 -20.11
CA TRP A 121 -14.24 -0.51 -18.95
C TRP A 121 -13.25 -1.29 -18.08
N VAL A 122 -11.95 -1.09 -18.29
CA VAL A 122 -10.87 -1.69 -17.50
C VAL A 122 -10.09 -0.55 -16.83
N THR A 123 -9.77 -0.74 -15.56
CA THR A 123 -8.94 0.21 -14.79
C THR A 123 -8.02 -0.53 -13.82
N PRO A 124 -6.80 -0.04 -13.58
CA PRO A 124 -6.04 -0.45 -12.40
C PRO A 124 -6.78 -0.14 -11.09
N LEU A 125 -6.53 -0.96 -10.08
CA LEU A 125 -6.88 -0.72 -8.68
C LEU A 125 -5.65 -0.32 -7.85
N THR A 126 -4.45 -0.42 -8.43
CA THR A 126 -3.16 -0.05 -7.86
C THR A 126 -2.29 0.59 -8.94
N SER A 127 -1.33 1.44 -8.56
CA SER A 127 -0.37 2.00 -9.50
C SER A 127 0.90 1.16 -9.53
N LEU A 128 1.61 1.18 -10.64
CA LEU A 128 2.96 0.65 -10.70
C LEU A 128 3.91 1.65 -10.01
N GLY A 129 4.75 1.16 -9.10
CA GLY A 129 5.86 1.95 -8.56
C GLY A 129 7.03 1.99 -9.55
N ASN A 130 8.26 1.82 -9.06
CA ASN A 130 9.41 1.68 -9.95
C ASN A 130 9.37 0.36 -10.76
N HIS A 131 9.12 -0.77 -10.08
CA HIS A 131 8.91 -2.10 -10.65
C HIS A 131 7.82 -2.86 -9.88
N GLY A 132 7.35 -3.97 -10.45
CA GLY A 132 6.50 -4.95 -9.76
C GLY A 132 5.14 -5.14 -10.41
N SER A 133 4.12 -5.38 -9.58
CA SER A 133 2.81 -5.83 -10.04
C SER A 133 1.72 -4.77 -9.97
N VAL A 134 0.82 -4.78 -10.96
CA VAL A 134 -0.39 -3.95 -11.00
C VAL A 134 -1.63 -4.84 -10.97
N MET A 135 -2.61 -4.45 -10.16
CA MET A 135 -3.92 -5.09 -10.13
C MET A 135 -4.87 -4.39 -11.11
N LEU A 136 -5.29 -5.06 -12.19
CA LEU A 136 -6.27 -4.55 -13.14
C LEU A 136 -7.65 -5.14 -12.89
N TYR A 137 -8.70 -4.34 -13.05
CA TYR A 137 -10.10 -4.74 -12.90
C TYR A 137 -10.91 -4.45 -14.16
N ASP A 138 -11.61 -5.48 -14.68
CA ASP A 138 -12.59 -5.33 -15.76
C ASP A 138 -14.01 -5.27 -15.18
N ALA A 139 -14.68 -4.13 -15.36
CA ALA A 139 -16.02 -3.89 -14.85
C ALA A 139 -17.13 -4.70 -15.57
N ARG A 140 -16.91 -5.08 -16.83
CA ARG A 140 -17.88 -5.85 -17.63
C ARG A 140 -17.84 -7.33 -17.29
N ARG A 141 -16.64 -7.90 -17.18
CA ARG A 141 -16.41 -9.32 -16.87
C ARG A 141 -16.35 -9.60 -15.39
N HIS A 142 -16.12 -8.56 -14.58
CA HIS A 142 -15.97 -8.64 -13.13
C HIS A 142 -14.84 -9.60 -12.71
N VAL A 143 -13.67 -9.37 -13.32
CA VAL A 143 -12.44 -10.14 -13.11
C VAL A 143 -11.27 -9.22 -12.79
N ILE A 144 -10.26 -9.79 -12.13
CA ILE A 144 -9.01 -9.13 -11.79
C ILE A 144 -7.83 -9.90 -12.41
N TRP A 145 -6.88 -9.14 -12.95
CA TRP A 145 -5.52 -9.59 -13.20
C TRP A 145 -4.59 -8.96 -12.16
N ILE A 146 -3.58 -9.71 -11.74
CA ILE A 146 -2.43 -9.17 -11.00
C ILE A 146 -1.21 -9.52 -11.84
N ILE A 147 -0.66 -8.52 -12.53
CA ILE A 147 0.35 -8.70 -13.58
C ILE A 147 1.64 -8.04 -13.13
N ASP A 148 2.73 -8.76 -13.24
CA ASP A 148 4.06 -8.24 -13.02
C ASP A 148 4.65 -7.64 -14.31
N GLN A 149 5.20 -6.43 -14.20
CA GLN A 149 5.73 -5.68 -15.32
C GLN A 149 6.91 -6.38 -15.98
N GLU A 150 7.79 -7.02 -15.19
CA GLU A 150 9.05 -7.57 -15.69
C GLU A 150 8.86 -8.93 -16.38
N SER A 151 8.09 -9.82 -15.74
CA SER A 151 7.82 -11.15 -16.25
C SER A 151 6.71 -11.18 -17.30
N TRP A 152 5.85 -10.15 -17.31
CA TRP A 152 4.63 -10.10 -18.12
C TRP A 152 3.73 -11.32 -17.92
N ASP A 153 3.67 -11.79 -16.67
CA ASP A 153 2.88 -12.94 -16.23
C ASP A 153 2.12 -12.57 -14.94
N THR A 154 1.27 -13.48 -14.46
CA THR A 154 0.54 -13.26 -13.22
C THR A 154 1.40 -13.51 -11.98
N THR A 155 1.29 -12.60 -11.00
CA THR A 155 1.83 -12.79 -9.64
C THR A 155 0.75 -13.12 -8.62
N ASP A 156 -0.46 -13.44 -9.08
CA ASP A 156 -1.54 -13.92 -8.22
C ASP A 156 -1.21 -15.32 -7.70
N PRO A 157 -1.01 -15.53 -6.38
CA PRO A 157 -0.63 -16.85 -5.85
C PRO A 157 -1.70 -17.92 -6.12
N ALA A 158 -2.97 -17.52 -6.24
CA ALA A 158 -4.05 -18.46 -6.55
C ALA A 158 -3.98 -19.00 -7.99
N LEU A 159 -3.14 -18.40 -8.84
CA LEU A 159 -2.94 -18.78 -10.23
C LEU A 159 -1.52 -19.32 -10.50
N GLU A 160 -0.73 -19.59 -9.45
CA GLU A 160 0.62 -20.15 -9.59
C GLU A 160 0.59 -21.46 -10.39
N GLY A 161 1.42 -21.54 -11.43
CA GLY A 161 1.51 -22.70 -12.31
C GLY A 161 0.38 -22.82 -13.35
N HIS A 162 -0.57 -21.88 -13.40
CA HIS A 162 -1.48 -21.79 -14.54
C HIS A 162 -0.76 -21.19 -15.74
N PRO A 163 -0.73 -21.88 -16.89
CA PRO A 163 0.00 -21.40 -18.04
C PRO A 163 -0.68 -20.15 -18.62
N THR A 164 0.13 -19.14 -18.89
CA THR A 164 -0.25 -18.05 -19.78
C THR A 164 -0.55 -18.59 -21.17
N LYS A 165 -1.64 -18.11 -21.77
CA LYS A 165 -2.08 -18.57 -23.08
C LYS A 165 -1.27 -17.86 -24.17
N GLU A 166 -1.27 -18.42 -25.37
CA GLU A 166 -0.71 -17.71 -26.53
C GLU A 166 -1.46 -16.38 -26.76
N PRO A 167 -0.75 -15.26 -26.92
CA PRO A 167 -1.35 -13.98 -27.31
C PRO A 167 -2.17 -14.14 -28.59
N GLN A 168 -3.41 -13.65 -28.58
CA GLN A 168 -4.30 -13.66 -29.75
C GLN A 168 -4.32 -12.33 -30.50
N SER A 169 -3.79 -11.28 -29.87
CA SER A 169 -3.75 -9.91 -30.38
C SER A 169 -2.40 -9.62 -31.02
N LEU A 170 -2.38 -8.76 -32.04
CA LEU A 170 -1.14 -8.19 -32.59
C LEU A 170 -0.53 -7.13 -31.65
N ASN A 171 -1.37 -6.48 -30.84
CA ASN A 171 -0.93 -5.54 -29.83
C ASN A 171 -0.04 -6.22 -28.79
N ARG A 172 1.23 -5.85 -28.76
CA ARG A 172 2.25 -6.40 -27.86
C ARG A 172 1.97 -6.11 -26.38
N ASN A 173 1.21 -5.06 -26.10
CA ASN A 173 0.83 -4.64 -24.76
C ASN A 173 -0.46 -5.34 -24.28
N SER A 174 -1.08 -6.19 -25.09
CA SER A 174 -2.29 -6.92 -24.71
C SER A 174 -2.01 -7.92 -23.59
N PHE A 175 -2.74 -7.82 -22.48
CA PHE A 175 -2.61 -8.71 -21.32
C PHE A 175 -3.72 -9.77 -21.23
N GLU A 176 -4.66 -9.81 -22.17
CA GLU A 176 -5.85 -10.69 -22.13
C GLU A 176 -5.52 -12.19 -22.08
N HIS A 177 -4.32 -12.55 -22.53
CA HIS A 177 -3.80 -13.91 -22.54
C HIS A 177 -3.25 -14.35 -21.18
N ILE A 178 -2.96 -13.41 -20.28
CA ILE A 178 -2.50 -13.65 -18.91
C ILE A 178 -3.67 -14.16 -18.05
N PRO A 179 -3.45 -15.17 -17.17
CA PRO A 179 -4.47 -15.68 -16.27
C PRO A 179 -5.11 -14.60 -15.40
N HIS A 180 -6.41 -14.74 -15.16
CA HIS A 180 -7.22 -13.86 -14.33
C HIS A 180 -8.32 -14.65 -13.65
N ARG A 181 -8.97 -14.05 -12.66
CA ARG A 181 -10.06 -14.68 -11.92
C ARG A 181 -11.09 -13.67 -11.44
N ASN A 182 -12.18 -14.17 -10.86
CA ASN A 182 -13.26 -13.31 -10.35
C ASN A 182 -12.73 -12.27 -9.35
N ALA A 183 -13.19 -11.03 -9.50
CA ALA A 183 -12.70 -9.91 -8.71
C ALA A 183 -12.94 -10.05 -7.20
N GLU A 184 -14.14 -10.46 -6.79
CA GLU A 184 -14.42 -10.64 -5.36
C GLU A 184 -13.59 -11.77 -4.75
N ALA A 185 -13.39 -12.87 -5.48
CA ALA A 185 -12.54 -13.95 -5.03
C ALA A 185 -11.09 -13.48 -4.84
N ALA A 186 -10.56 -12.70 -5.79
CA ALA A 186 -9.23 -12.14 -5.70
C ALA A 186 -9.02 -11.23 -4.48
N LEU A 187 -9.92 -10.27 -4.29
CA LEU A 187 -9.80 -9.32 -3.17
C LEU A 187 -10.02 -10.00 -1.80
N ARG A 188 -10.94 -10.97 -1.69
CA ARG A 188 -11.11 -11.77 -0.47
C ARG A 188 -9.88 -12.61 -0.14
N ASP A 189 -9.19 -13.11 -1.17
CA ASP A 189 -7.98 -13.88 -1.00
C ASP A 189 -6.83 -13.00 -0.51
N ILE A 190 -6.65 -11.80 -1.07
CA ILE A 190 -5.68 -10.81 -0.59
C ILE A 190 -5.93 -10.49 0.90
N LEU A 191 -7.18 -10.20 1.27
CA LEU A 191 -7.55 -9.95 2.67
C LEU A 191 -7.22 -11.15 3.58
N ARG A 192 -7.49 -12.37 3.12
CA ARG A 192 -7.16 -13.59 3.86
C ARG A 192 -5.65 -13.79 3.99
N SER A 193 -4.87 -13.49 2.96
CA SER A 193 -3.41 -13.64 2.99
C SER A 193 -2.78 -12.70 4.02
N TYR A 194 -3.26 -11.47 4.18
CA TYR A 194 -2.85 -10.59 5.28
C TYR A 194 -3.31 -11.13 6.66
N ARG A 195 -4.57 -11.56 6.80
CA ARG A 195 -5.07 -12.12 8.06
C ARG A 195 -4.31 -13.37 8.52
N SER A 196 -3.86 -14.20 7.57
CA SER A 196 -3.11 -15.43 7.84
C SER A 196 -1.60 -15.22 7.93
N LEU A 197 -1.12 -13.99 7.69
CA LEU A 197 0.31 -13.65 7.60
C LEU A 197 1.04 -14.48 6.54
N GLU A 198 0.33 -14.91 5.50
CA GLU A 198 0.97 -15.35 4.25
C GLU A 198 1.61 -14.15 3.58
N TRP A 199 0.93 -13.00 3.66
CA TRP A 199 1.44 -11.71 3.25
C TRP A 199 1.65 -10.83 4.47
N ILE A 200 2.80 -10.18 4.49
CA ILE A 200 3.17 -9.17 5.48
C ILE A 200 3.32 -7.88 4.71
N PRO A 201 2.66 -6.80 5.13
CA PRO A 201 2.79 -5.54 4.44
C PRO A 201 4.22 -5.01 4.59
N GLY A 202 4.70 -4.35 3.55
CA GLY A 202 6.11 -4.00 3.41
C GLY A 202 6.79 -4.75 2.25
N SER A 203 8.13 -4.76 2.26
CA SER A 203 9.00 -5.41 1.27
C SER A 203 8.96 -4.85 -0.16
N GLY A 204 8.39 -3.66 -0.33
CA GLY A 204 8.50 -2.85 -1.55
C GLY A 204 9.60 -1.79 -1.41
N GLU A 205 10.00 -1.18 -2.53
CA GLU A 205 11.14 -0.24 -2.59
C GLU A 205 11.03 0.96 -1.63
N ASN A 206 9.81 1.38 -1.28
CA ASN A 206 9.53 2.55 -0.43
C ASN A 206 8.95 2.20 0.95
N THR A 207 9.14 0.98 1.43
CA THR A 207 8.46 0.50 2.65
C THR A 207 9.22 0.74 3.95
N GLY A 208 10.52 1.04 3.88
CA GLY A 208 11.41 1.21 5.04
C GLY A 208 11.93 -0.12 5.60
N LEU A 209 13.17 -0.12 6.10
CA LEU A 209 13.82 -1.33 6.62
C LEU A 209 13.09 -1.93 7.83
N GLU A 210 12.33 -1.10 8.56
CA GLU A 210 11.49 -1.54 9.66
C GLU A 210 10.26 -2.38 9.22
N TRP A 211 9.98 -2.42 7.91
CA TRP A 211 8.94 -3.26 7.29
C TRP A 211 9.50 -4.32 6.34
N ASP A 212 10.82 -4.54 6.37
CA ASP A 212 11.46 -5.57 5.59
C ASP A 212 11.40 -6.92 6.33
N GLY A 213 10.63 -7.86 5.81
CA GLY A 213 10.49 -9.21 6.38
C GLY A 213 11.73 -10.10 6.23
N SER A 214 12.70 -9.71 5.41
CA SER A 214 14.00 -10.39 5.33
C SER A 214 14.95 -9.96 6.46
N ILE A 215 14.71 -8.77 7.02
CA ILE A 215 15.50 -8.18 8.11
C ILE A 215 14.84 -8.45 9.46
N LEU A 216 13.53 -8.23 9.56
CA LEU A 216 12.77 -8.39 10.79
C LEU A 216 11.85 -9.60 10.70
N SER A 217 11.78 -10.37 11.78
CA SER A 217 10.84 -11.48 11.98
C SER A 217 9.41 -10.97 12.24
N LEU A 218 8.87 -10.17 11.32
CA LEU A 218 7.57 -9.49 11.46
C LEU A 218 6.43 -10.50 11.66
N ARG A 219 6.51 -11.67 11.00
CA ARG A 219 5.52 -12.73 11.12
C ARG A 219 5.40 -13.20 12.57
N GLU A 220 6.54 -13.53 13.17
CA GLU A 220 6.63 -13.98 14.55
C GLU A 220 6.14 -12.87 15.50
N MET A 221 6.54 -11.62 15.26
CA MET A 221 6.08 -10.47 16.06
C MET A 221 4.56 -10.31 16.02
N TYR A 222 3.92 -10.44 14.87
CA TYR A 222 2.45 -10.38 14.78
C TYR A 222 1.80 -11.49 15.63
N LEU A 223 2.29 -12.73 15.52
CA LEU A 223 1.76 -13.88 16.25
C LEU A 223 1.94 -13.72 17.77
N GLU A 224 3.12 -13.31 18.22
CA GLU A 224 3.43 -13.08 19.63
C GLU A 224 2.58 -11.95 20.24
N ASN A 225 2.17 -10.99 19.42
CA ASN A 225 1.31 -9.89 19.81
C ASN A 225 -0.18 -10.15 19.55
N GLY A 226 -0.59 -11.40 19.32
CA GLY A 226 -1.98 -11.82 19.31
C GLY A 226 -2.72 -11.66 17.98
N TRP A 227 -2.01 -11.49 16.87
CA TRP A 227 -2.63 -11.46 15.55
C TRP A 227 -3.30 -12.80 15.18
N PRO A 228 -4.47 -12.81 14.50
CA PRO A 228 -5.28 -11.64 14.14
C PRO A 228 -6.26 -11.21 15.24
N ASP A 229 -6.77 -12.09 16.09
CA ASP A 229 -8.02 -11.81 16.82
C ASP A 229 -7.85 -11.05 18.15
N ALA A 230 -6.66 -11.10 18.76
CA ALA A 230 -6.33 -10.45 20.02
C ALA A 230 -5.16 -9.46 19.87
N PHE A 231 -5.03 -8.88 18.68
CA PHE A 231 -3.84 -8.13 18.31
C PHE A 231 -3.61 -6.88 19.18
N ASN A 232 -2.45 -6.82 19.82
CA ASN A 232 -1.95 -5.65 20.53
C ASN A 232 -0.97 -4.88 19.65
N GLY A 233 -1.50 -3.93 18.88
CA GLY A 233 -0.70 -3.12 17.97
C GLY A 233 0.39 -2.29 18.65
N ASP A 234 0.15 -1.80 19.87
CA ASP A 234 1.14 -0.97 20.58
C ASP A 234 2.33 -1.83 21.06
N ALA A 235 2.07 -3.06 21.49
CA ALA A 235 3.12 -4.01 21.86
C ALA A 235 3.89 -4.50 20.62
N PHE A 236 3.21 -4.69 19.48
CA PHE A 236 3.84 -4.97 18.20
C PHE A 236 4.80 -3.86 17.76
N GLU A 237 4.37 -2.60 17.77
CA GLU A 237 5.23 -1.45 17.38
C GLU A 237 6.45 -1.33 18.30
N VAL A 238 6.29 -1.61 19.61
CA VAL A 238 7.42 -1.68 20.54
C VAL A 238 8.37 -2.81 20.17
N ALA A 239 7.87 -4.02 19.90
CA ALA A 239 8.70 -5.16 19.50
C ALA A 239 9.46 -4.88 18.19
N GLN A 240 8.78 -4.30 17.20
CA GLN A 240 9.36 -3.89 15.93
C GLN A 240 10.48 -2.86 16.12
N ALA A 241 10.23 -1.76 16.85
CA ALA A 241 11.23 -0.71 17.09
C ALA A 241 12.48 -1.25 17.82
N ARG A 242 12.28 -2.14 18.79
CA ARG A 242 13.37 -2.83 19.51
C ARG A 242 14.17 -3.73 18.60
N SER A 243 13.50 -4.58 17.82
CA SER A 243 14.15 -5.49 16.88
C SER A 243 14.92 -4.73 15.79
N PHE A 244 14.36 -3.62 15.30
CA PHE A 244 15.02 -2.77 14.32
C PHE A 244 16.31 -2.15 14.88
N CYS A 245 16.28 -1.68 16.12
CA CYS A 245 17.50 -1.18 16.78
C CYS A 245 18.57 -2.26 16.96
N VAL A 246 18.17 -3.48 17.35
CA VAL A 246 19.11 -4.62 17.44
C VAL A 246 19.74 -4.92 16.08
N TYR A 247 18.95 -4.91 15.01
CA TYR A 247 19.45 -5.11 13.65
C TYR A 247 20.50 -4.04 13.27
N ILE A 248 20.18 -2.75 13.41
CA ILE A 248 21.12 -1.66 13.09
C ILE A 248 22.45 -1.85 13.83
N LEU A 249 22.39 -2.17 15.13
CA LEU A 249 23.59 -2.36 15.93
C LEU A 249 24.43 -3.55 15.46
N GLN A 250 23.79 -4.63 15.00
CA GLN A 250 24.49 -5.82 14.49
C GLN A 250 25.13 -5.59 13.12
N GLU A 251 24.55 -4.74 12.28
CA GLU A 251 25.17 -4.32 11.01
C GLU A 251 26.33 -3.35 11.25
N ASP A 252 26.19 -2.42 12.20
CA ASP A 252 27.22 -1.41 12.50
C ASP A 252 28.41 -1.97 13.28
N THR A 253 28.22 -3.06 14.02
CA THR A 253 29.29 -3.71 14.77
C THR A 253 29.72 -4.98 14.05
N ASP A 254 30.96 -5.03 13.54
CA ASP A 254 31.60 -6.23 12.94
C ASP A 254 31.57 -7.49 13.85
N HIS A 255 31.02 -7.38 15.06
CA HIS A 255 30.89 -8.43 16.07
C HIS A 255 29.50 -8.43 16.69
N ARG A 256 28.92 -9.63 16.86
CA ARG A 256 27.61 -9.80 17.48
C ARG A 256 27.64 -9.35 18.96
N LEU A 257 26.86 -8.32 19.29
CA LEU A 257 26.61 -7.92 20.67
C LEU A 257 25.77 -8.99 21.39
N GLU A 258 26.13 -9.31 22.64
CA GLU A 258 25.43 -10.32 23.45
C GLU A 258 25.25 -9.85 24.90
N GLY A 259 24.26 -10.44 25.59
CA GLY A 259 24.01 -10.24 27.02
C GLY A 259 23.76 -8.77 27.38
N GLU A 260 24.38 -8.31 28.47
CA GLU A 260 24.21 -6.94 28.98
C GLU A 260 24.68 -5.86 27.99
N ASN A 261 25.69 -6.15 27.17
CA ASN A 261 26.19 -5.20 26.18
C ASN A 261 25.14 -4.92 25.10
N LEU A 262 24.40 -5.96 24.67
CA LEU A 262 23.31 -5.79 23.71
C LEU A 262 22.18 -4.94 24.28
N VAL A 263 21.79 -5.18 25.54
CA VAL A 263 20.70 -4.44 26.19
C VAL A 263 21.02 -2.95 26.33
N HIS A 264 22.25 -2.61 26.74
CA HIS A 264 22.69 -1.22 26.85
C HIS A 264 22.78 -0.53 25.47
N ALA A 265 23.29 -1.23 24.46
CA ALA A 265 23.39 -0.71 23.11
C ALA A 265 22.00 -0.51 22.48
N GLU A 266 21.09 -1.47 22.65
CA GLU A 266 19.68 -1.37 22.23
C GLU A 266 19.02 -0.13 22.83
N MET A 267 19.16 0.05 24.16
CA MET A 267 18.66 1.25 24.86
C MET A 267 19.22 2.56 24.31
N ALA A 268 20.52 2.59 23.99
CA ALA A 268 21.15 3.77 23.40
C ALA A 268 20.60 4.04 21.98
N CYS A 269 20.46 3.00 21.15
CA CYS A 269 19.85 3.12 19.83
C CYS A 269 18.41 3.67 19.91
N LEU A 270 17.58 3.12 20.80
CA LEU A 270 16.19 3.55 20.97
C LEU A 270 16.09 5.03 21.40
N ARG A 271 16.99 5.48 22.27
CA ARG A 271 17.06 6.89 22.67
C ARG A 271 17.51 7.79 21.52
N GLY A 272 18.50 7.36 20.73
CA GLY A 272 18.92 8.06 19.52
C GLY A 272 17.76 8.22 18.53
N LYS A 273 17.05 7.13 18.21
CA LYS A 273 15.87 7.17 17.33
C LYS A 273 14.74 8.06 17.87
N LEU A 274 14.54 8.09 19.19
CA LEU A 274 13.60 9.01 19.81
C LEU A 274 14.02 10.48 19.66
N GLU A 275 15.31 10.77 19.79
CA GLU A 275 15.85 12.12 19.58
C GLU A 275 15.71 12.55 18.12
N ASP A 276 16.05 11.68 17.16
CA ASP A 276 15.86 11.91 15.72
C ASP A 276 14.39 12.23 15.39
N ALA A 277 13.46 11.39 15.87
CA ALA A 277 12.03 11.58 15.65
C ALA A 277 11.50 12.90 16.28
N ARG A 278 12.04 13.33 17.43
CA ARG A 278 11.68 14.61 18.04
C ARG A 278 12.22 15.79 17.24
N ALA A 279 13.45 15.71 16.75
CA ALA A 279 14.03 16.72 15.90
C ALA A 279 13.23 16.90 14.61
N GLU A 280 12.76 15.80 14.02
CA GLU A 280 11.87 15.81 12.86
C GLU A 280 10.53 16.52 13.17
N VAL A 281 9.90 16.21 14.30
CA VAL A 281 8.68 16.90 14.75
C VAL A 281 8.90 18.40 14.95
N ASP A 282 10.04 18.81 15.50
CA ASP A 282 10.37 20.23 15.70
C ASP A 282 10.61 20.96 14.37
N ASP A 283 11.23 20.29 13.39
CA ASP A 283 11.37 20.80 12.02
C ASP A 283 9.99 20.99 11.37
N TRP A 284 9.13 19.97 11.42
CA TRP A 284 7.77 20.07 10.86
C TRP A 284 6.95 21.18 11.53
N LYS A 285 7.01 21.31 12.87
CA LYS A 285 6.37 22.41 13.59
C LYS A 285 6.85 23.78 13.11
N THR A 286 8.16 23.90 12.88
CA THR A 286 8.76 25.16 12.40
C THR A 286 8.24 25.49 11.00
N ARG A 287 8.19 24.51 10.08
CA ARG A 287 7.63 24.69 8.74
C ARG A 287 6.15 25.06 8.79
N THR A 288 5.33 24.33 9.54
CA THR A 288 3.90 24.61 9.73
C THR A 288 3.62 26.01 10.29
N GLN A 289 4.48 26.53 11.17
CA GLN A 289 4.32 27.88 11.74
C GLN A 289 4.63 29.00 10.75
N ASN A 290 5.50 28.73 9.78
CA ASN A 290 5.96 29.71 8.81
C ASN A 290 5.24 29.61 7.47
N GLU A 291 4.44 28.56 7.26
CA GLU A 291 3.70 28.37 6.02
C GLU A 291 2.45 29.25 5.96
N GLU A 292 2.31 29.98 4.86
CA GLU A 292 1.19 30.88 4.60
C GLU A 292 0.21 30.29 3.58
N ASP A 293 0.64 29.36 2.73
CA ASP A 293 -0.23 28.66 1.80
C ASP A 293 -1.12 27.66 2.55
N PRO A 294 -2.46 27.81 2.52
CA PRO A 294 -3.37 26.89 3.20
C PRO A 294 -3.26 25.43 2.73
N GLU A 295 -2.90 25.18 1.47
CA GLU A 295 -2.78 23.83 0.91
C GLU A 295 -1.51 23.14 1.42
N GLU A 296 -0.35 23.79 1.26
CA GLU A 296 0.92 23.28 1.81
C GLU A 296 0.86 23.14 3.34
N LEU A 297 0.20 24.08 4.03
CA LEU A 297 0.00 24.02 5.47
C LEU A 297 -0.76 22.76 5.92
N GLU A 298 -1.75 22.32 5.13
CA GLU A 298 -2.52 21.10 5.44
C GLU A 298 -1.67 19.84 5.23
N GLU A 299 -0.82 19.81 4.20
CA GLU A 299 0.14 18.72 3.98
C GLU A 299 1.15 18.63 5.12
N LEU A 300 1.74 19.76 5.53
CA LEU A 300 2.68 19.82 6.64
C LEU A 300 2.07 19.33 7.95
N LYS A 301 0.78 19.63 8.20
CA LYS A 301 0.06 19.12 9.39
C LYS A 301 -0.09 17.60 9.37
N LYS A 302 -0.34 16.99 8.21
CA LYS A 302 -0.43 15.53 8.08
C LYS A 302 0.92 14.90 8.41
N MET A 303 2.00 15.43 7.84
CA MET A 303 3.37 14.99 8.11
C MET A 303 3.71 15.10 9.60
N LEU A 304 3.38 16.23 10.23
CA LEU A 304 3.58 16.45 11.66
C LEU A 304 2.86 15.38 12.50
N ILE A 305 1.60 15.06 12.20
CA ILE A 305 0.83 14.01 12.91
C ILE A 305 1.51 12.65 12.78
N VAL A 306 2.00 12.31 11.57
CA VAL A 306 2.72 11.06 11.35
C VAL A 306 3.99 10.99 12.19
N SER A 307 4.82 12.04 12.16
CA SER A 307 6.07 12.10 12.93
C SER A 307 5.83 12.09 14.44
N GLU A 308 4.75 12.72 14.94
CA GLU A 308 4.35 12.64 16.35
C GLU A 308 3.96 11.20 16.76
N GLY A 309 3.35 10.44 15.85
CA GLY A 309 3.09 9.01 16.02
C GLY A 309 4.38 8.20 16.19
N THR A 310 5.40 8.46 15.36
CA THR A 310 6.72 7.84 15.45
C THR A 310 7.40 8.13 16.78
N VAL A 311 7.34 9.38 17.27
CA VAL A 311 7.82 9.74 18.61
C VAL A 311 7.14 8.91 19.69
N ALA A 312 5.82 8.73 19.61
CA ALA A 312 5.07 7.95 20.60
C ALA A 312 5.50 6.47 20.61
N ILE A 313 5.82 5.87 19.45
CA ILE A 313 6.34 4.50 19.34
C ILE A 313 7.67 4.38 20.08
N TYR A 314 8.66 5.22 19.74
CA TYR A 314 9.98 5.14 20.37
C TYR A 314 9.95 5.48 21.86
N GLN A 315 9.07 6.39 22.30
CA GLN A 315 8.86 6.63 23.74
C GLN A 315 8.36 5.40 24.48
N ARG A 316 7.40 4.66 23.90
CA ARG A 316 6.92 3.39 24.47
C ARG A 316 8.04 2.35 24.49
N ALA A 317 8.82 2.26 23.42
CA ALA A 317 9.92 1.29 23.32
C ALA A 317 11.02 1.53 24.37
N VAL A 318 11.46 2.79 24.54
CA VAL A 318 12.41 3.18 25.60
C VAL A 318 11.88 2.80 26.98
N LYS A 319 10.63 3.16 27.28
CA LYS A 319 10.00 2.85 28.57
C LYS A 319 9.89 1.33 28.82
N ALA A 320 9.54 0.57 27.79
CA ALA A 320 9.42 -0.89 27.89
C ALA A 320 10.78 -1.54 28.15
N ALA A 321 11.84 -1.07 27.49
CA ALA A 321 13.18 -1.58 27.69
C ALA A 321 13.75 -1.19 29.08
N GLU A 322 13.47 0.01 29.61
CA GLU A 322 13.81 0.40 30.99
C GLU A 322 13.12 -0.46 32.05
N ALA A 323 11.87 -0.86 31.82
CA ALA A 323 11.15 -1.75 32.74
C ALA A 323 11.75 -3.17 32.77
N GLY A 324 12.28 -3.63 31.62
CA GLY A 324 12.92 -4.94 31.50
C GLY A 324 14.30 -5.03 32.16
N THR A 325 15.06 -3.93 32.22
CA THR A 325 16.37 -3.91 32.89
C THR A 325 16.26 -3.88 34.42
N GLY A 326 15.19 -3.30 34.96
CA GLY A 326 14.97 -3.20 36.41
C GLY A 326 14.52 -4.49 37.11
N SER A 327 14.20 -5.56 36.37
CA SER A 327 13.70 -6.83 36.92
C SER A 327 14.77 -7.93 37.10
N GLN A 328 16.04 -7.64 36.79
CA GLN A 328 17.19 -8.54 37.01
C GLN A 328 18.09 -8.13 38.20
N GLY A 329 17.67 -7.16 39.02
CA GLY A 329 18.44 -6.63 40.16
C GLY A 329 18.07 -7.22 41.52
#